data_AF-A0A0Q4JCG6-F1
#
_entry.id   AF-A0A0Q4JCG6-F1
#
_cell.length_a   1.000
_cell.length_b   1.000
_cell.length_c   1.000
_cell.angle_alpha   90.00
_cell.angle_beta   90.00
_cell.angle_gamma   90.00
#
_symmetry.space_group_name_H-M   'P 1'
#
loop_
_entity.id
_entity.type
_entity.pdbx_description
1 polymer ?
#
loop_
_entity_poly.entity_id
_entity_poly.type
_entity_poly.pdbx_seq_one_letter_code
_entity_poly.pdbx_strand_id
1 'polypeptide(L)'
;MPVVDQLSAVTREDALAFADEAFRNRDITFSHRDVVDMVGALGTFLSRHRLASVSSASAEPFLAQLRRVNLARYEAWVEGADAGIMFDALELGGEVGELLNVVKKLEREERGWRGSREAPKDFADECADVLICLDKLARRRNVDLTAVTISKFNATSEKVGLSHRLEASVGSGAPAEQEVSVSVAECVEPRPVGDSKIVQVEDCTGPQRGAEGVPRDHAGAHTKGAQTREAFLAQAVTNILPIGDSRAPGDRVIPIYVRMDELRALRELAAVSVGAAK
;
A
#
# COMPACT_ATOMS: atom_id res chain seq x y z
N MET A 1 19.38 7.29 -65.51
CA MET A 1 19.91 6.77 -64.24
C MET A 1 21.03 7.68 -63.78
N PRO A 2 20.93 8.19 -62.54
CA PRO A 2 22.01 7.90 -61.61
C PRO A 2 21.51 7.41 -60.25
N VAL A 3 22.35 6.59 -59.64
CA VAL A 3 22.24 5.97 -58.33
C VAL A 3 22.66 7.02 -57.29
N VAL A 4 21.70 7.50 -56.49
CA VAL A 4 21.97 8.25 -55.27
C VAL A 4 20.95 7.81 -54.23
N ASP A 5 21.19 6.67 -53.60
CA ASP A 5 20.56 6.30 -52.33
C ASP A 5 21.32 5.11 -51.76
N GLN A 6 22.03 5.35 -50.65
CA GLN A 6 22.44 4.41 -49.59
C GLN A 6 23.66 4.97 -48.85
N LEU A 7 23.43 5.94 -47.96
CA LEU A 7 24.30 6.16 -46.80
C LEU A 7 23.39 6.08 -45.58
N SER A 8 23.11 4.84 -45.16
CA SER A 8 22.46 4.53 -43.90
C SER A 8 23.28 5.09 -42.73
N ALA A 9 22.57 5.59 -41.72
CA ALA A 9 23.13 6.20 -40.53
C ALA A 9 24.25 5.34 -39.91
N VAL A 10 25.49 5.82 -39.98
CA VAL A 10 26.61 5.26 -39.24
C VAL A 10 26.36 5.53 -37.77
N THR A 11 26.12 4.47 -36.99
CA THR A 11 25.90 4.61 -35.55
C THR A 11 27.22 4.86 -34.83
N ARG A 12 27.15 5.37 -33.60
CA ARG A 12 28.34 5.56 -32.75
C ARG A 12 29.10 4.24 -32.53
N GLU A 13 28.38 3.12 -32.49
CA GLU A 13 28.97 1.78 -32.33
C GLU A 13 29.70 1.33 -33.60
N ASP A 14 29.17 1.65 -34.79
CA ASP A 14 29.86 1.36 -36.07
C ASP A 14 31.17 2.16 -36.22
N ALA A 15 31.17 3.43 -35.82
CA ALA A 15 32.36 4.28 -35.87
C ALA A 15 33.45 3.82 -34.88
N LEU A 16 33.04 3.36 -33.70
CA LEU A 16 33.97 2.83 -32.69
C LEU A 16 34.50 1.44 -33.10
N ALA A 17 33.67 0.58 -33.67
CA ALA A 17 34.09 -0.71 -34.21
C ALA A 17 35.11 -0.55 -35.34
N PHE A 18 34.89 0.39 -36.26
CA PHE A 18 35.83 0.71 -37.33
C PHE A 18 37.18 1.22 -36.81
N ALA A 19 37.17 2.11 -35.81
CA ALA A 19 38.39 2.61 -35.19
C ALA A 19 39.17 1.52 -34.44
N ASP A 20 38.46 0.61 -33.77
CA ASP A 20 39.05 -0.48 -32.99
C ASP A 20 39.58 -1.62 -33.87
N GLU A 21 38.99 -1.82 -35.06
CA GLU A 21 39.50 -2.73 -36.10
C GLU A 21 40.72 -2.15 -36.84
N ALA A 22 40.70 -0.84 -37.13
CA ALA A 22 41.85 -0.11 -37.68
C ALA A 22 43.06 -0.10 -36.72
N PHE A 23 42.82 -0.09 -35.40
CA PHE A 23 43.89 -0.16 -34.39
C PHE A 23 44.46 -1.58 -34.19
N ARG A 24 43.64 -2.62 -34.42
CA ARG A 24 44.05 -4.03 -34.24
C ARG A 24 44.92 -4.55 -35.38
N ASN A 25 44.71 -4.09 -36.61
CA ASN A 25 45.58 -4.41 -37.74
C ASN A 25 46.81 -3.47 -37.75
N ARG A 26 47.86 -3.87 -37.02
CA ARG A 26 49.11 -3.12 -36.81
C ARG A 26 50.01 -3.03 -38.07
N ASP A 27 49.51 -2.43 -39.15
CA ASP A 27 50.37 -2.04 -40.29
C ASP A 27 49.87 -0.77 -41.01
N ILE A 28 49.16 0.10 -40.30
CA ILE A 28 48.76 1.41 -40.83
C ILE A 28 49.49 2.50 -40.04
N THR A 29 50.52 3.08 -40.67
CA THR A 29 51.16 4.30 -40.17
C THR A 29 50.32 5.48 -40.64
N PHE A 30 49.52 6.05 -39.74
CA PHE A 30 48.86 7.33 -40.00
C PHE A 30 49.88 8.45 -39.98
N SER A 31 49.92 9.27 -41.01
CA SER A 31 50.70 10.50 -40.94
C SER A 31 50.06 11.45 -39.91
N HIS A 32 50.84 12.36 -39.34
CA HIS A 32 50.32 13.38 -38.43
C HIS A 32 49.17 14.19 -39.08
N ARG A 33 49.16 14.30 -40.41
CA ARG A 33 48.10 15.00 -41.15
C ARG A 33 46.79 14.23 -41.13
N ASP A 34 46.83 12.91 -41.28
CA ASP A 34 45.64 12.05 -41.29
C ASP A 34 44.93 12.06 -39.93
N VAL A 35 45.70 12.09 -38.84
CA VAL A 35 45.17 12.22 -37.48
C VAL A 35 44.51 13.59 -37.28
N VAL A 36 45.14 14.67 -37.74
CA VAL A 36 44.58 16.02 -37.64
C VAL A 36 43.29 16.16 -38.46
N ASP A 37 43.25 15.60 -39.66
CA ASP A 37 42.07 15.63 -40.52
C ASP A 37 40.93 14.78 -39.94
N MET A 38 41.23 13.64 -39.31
CA MET A 38 40.23 12.82 -38.61
C MET A 38 39.66 13.53 -37.38
N VAL A 39 40.51 14.19 -36.57
CA VAL A 39 40.07 14.99 -35.43
C VAL A 39 39.25 16.20 -35.89
N GLY A 40 39.64 16.83 -37.00
CA GLY A 40 38.89 17.92 -37.63
C GLY A 40 37.53 17.47 -38.16
N ALA A 41 37.45 16.32 -38.80
CA ALA A 41 36.21 15.72 -39.28
C ALA A 41 35.28 15.33 -38.12
N LEU A 42 35.82 14.76 -37.04
CA LEU A 42 35.08 14.46 -35.82
C LEU A 42 34.58 15.73 -35.13
N GLY A 43 35.42 16.76 -35.02
CA GLY A 43 35.03 18.06 -34.48
C GLY A 43 33.93 18.73 -35.31
N THR A 44 33.99 18.60 -36.64
CA THR A 44 32.98 19.13 -37.56
C THR A 44 31.69 18.31 -37.50
N PHE A 45 31.78 17.00 -37.37
CA PHE A 45 30.64 16.10 -37.19
C PHE A 45 29.91 16.41 -35.88
N LEU A 46 30.64 16.53 -34.77
CA LEU A 46 30.08 16.91 -33.47
C LEU A 46 29.53 18.34 -33.45
N SER A 47 30.09 19.26 -34.25
CA SER A 47 29.61 20.64 -34.38
C SER A 47 28.39 20.78 -35.30
N ARG A 48 28.30 19.99 -36.37
CA ARG A 48 27.15 19.97 -37.30
C ARG A 48 25.99 19.17 -36.73
N HIS A 49 26.29 18.07 -36.03
CA HIS A 49 25.37 17.41 -35.11
C HIS A 49 25.46 18.04 -33.73
N ARG A 50 25.53 19.39 -33.68
CA ARG A 50 25.25 20.22 -32.50
C ARG A 50 24.20 19.46 -31.72
N LEU A 51 24.64 18.78 -30.66
CA LEU A 51 23.83 17.93 -29.81
C LEU A 51 22.52 18.66 -29.70
N ALA A 52 21.48 18.13 -30.35
CA ALA A 52 20.15 18.66 -30.21
C ALA A 52 20.02 18.74 -28.71
N SER A 53 19.96 19.99 -28.19
CA SER A 53 19.89 20.23 -26.77
C SER A 53 18.86 19.24 -26.30
N VAL A 54 19.27 18.27 -25.49
CA VAL A 54 18.34 17.34 -24.88
C VAL A 54 17.46 18.30 -24.10
N SER A 55 16.34 18.67 -24.72
CA SER A 55 15.27 19.43 -24.11
C SER A 55 15.10 18.70 -22.81
N SER A 56 15.37 19.37 -21.70
CA SER A 56 15.30 18.79 -20.37
C SER A 56 13.90 18.23 -20.25
N ALA A 57 13.73 16.96 -20.60
CA ALA A 57 12.49 16.25 -20.42
C ALA A 57 12.26 16.38 -18.93
N SER A 58 11.22 17.14 -18.56
CA SER A 58 10.88 17.34 -17.17
C SER A 58 10.87 15.97 -16.52
N ALA A 59 11.74 15.76 -15.53
CA ALA A 59 11.82 14.48 -14.86
C ALA A 59 10.41 14.05 -14.44
N GLU A 60 10.04 12.82 -14.74
CA GLU A 60 8.74 12.26 -14.35
C GLU A 60 8.54 12.49 -12.85
N PRO A 61 7.40 13.05 -12.42
CA PRO A 61 7.12 13.23 -11.00
C PRO A 61 7.19 11.89 -10.25
N PHE A 62 7.78 11.90 -9.05
CA PHE A 62 8.04 10.67 -8.28
C PHE A 62 6.79 9.77 -8.11
N LEU A 63 5.62 10.34 -7.77
CA LEU A 63 4.40 9.54 -7.60
C LEU A 63 3.85 8.98 -8.92
N ALA A 64 4.07 9.67 -10.04
CA ALA A 64 3.74 9.14 -11.37
C ALA A 64 4.67 7.97 -11.73
N GLN A 65 5.97 8.13 -11.47
CA GLN A 65 6.95 7.06 -11.62
C GLN A 65 6.63 5.85 -10.74
N LEU A 66 6.27 6.08 -9.47
CA LEU A 66 5.85 5.05 -8.53
C LEU A 66 4.64 4.27 -9.08
N ARG A 67 3.58 4.97 -9.49
CA ARG A 67 2.37 4.35 -10.07
C ARG A 67 2.71 3.47 -11.28
N ARG A 68 3.52 4.00 -12.20
CA ARG A 68 3.91 3.28 -13.42
C ARG A 68 4.71 2.02 -13.11
N VAL A 69 5.71 2.11 -12.24
CA VAL A 69 6.57 0.97 -11.88
C VAL A 69 5.81 -0.04 -11.03
N ASN A 70 4.95 0.40 -10.11
CA ASN A 70 4.10 -0.49 -9.31
C ASN A 70 3.13 -1.29 -10.18
N LEU A 71 2.50 -0.67 -11.18
CA LEU A 71 1.62 -1.36 -12.11
C LEU A 71 2.38 -2.44 -12.89
N ALA A 72 3.54 -2.11 -13.46
CA ALA A 72 4.37 -3.08 -14.18
C ALA A 72 4.81 -4.25 -13.27
N ARG A 73 5.18 -3.95 -12.02
CA ARG A 73 5.53 -4.98 -11.02
C ARG A 73 4.32 -5.86 -10.68
N TYR A 74 3.13 -5.29 -10.55
CA TYR A 74 1.90 -6.03 -10.28
C TYR A 74 1.55 -6.98 -11.43
N GLU A 75 1.62 -6.51 -12.67
CA GLU A 75 1.36 -7.33 -13.86
C GLU A 75 2.31 -8.53 -13.94
N ALA A 76 3.60 -8.32 -13.64
CA ALA A 76 4.57 -9.40 -13.58
C ALA A 76 4.31 -10.38 -12.42
N TRP A 77 3.82 -9.90 -11.28
CA TRP A 77 3.60 -10.72 -10.09
C TRP A 77 2.31 -11.55 -10.16
N VAL A 78 1.25 -11.00 -10.75
CA VAL A 78 -0.08 -11.63 -10.72
C VAL A 78 -0.25 -12.70 -11.80
N GLU A 79 0.65 -12.76 -12.79
CA GLU A 79 0.69 -13.76 -13.87
C GLU A 79 -0.68 -13.99 -14.56
N GLY A 80 -1.44 -12.89 -14.75
CA GLY A 80 -2.76 -12.92 -15.37
C GLY A 80 -3.95 -13.16 -14.42
N ALA A 81 -3.73 -13.34 -13.12
CA ALA A 81 -4.78 -13.31 -12.11
C ALA A 81 -5.15 -11.87 -11.66
N ASP A 82 -6.14 -11.73 -10.78
CA ASP A 82 -6.43 -10.46 -10.08
C ASP A 82 -6.57 -10.73 -8.58
N ALA A 83 -5.69 -10.12 -7.78
CA ALA A 83 -5.72 -10.19 -6.32
C ALA A 83 -6.97 -9.55 -5.68
N GLY A 84 -7.68 -8.67 -6.40
CA GLY A 84 -8.86 -7.95 -5.91
C GLY A 84 -8.55 -6.80 -4.94
N ILE A 85 -9.52 -5.90 -4.75
CA ILE A 85 -9.36 -4.70 -3.89
C ILE A 85 -9.18 -5.03 -2.42
N MET A 86 -9.78 -6.11 -1.94
CA MET A 86 -9.65 -6.54 -0.55
C MET A 86 -8.21 -6.93 -0.23
N PHE A 87 -7.49 -7.54 -1.17
CA PHE A 87 -6.09 -7.88 -0.99
C PHE A 87 -5.25 -6.61 -0.78
N ASP A 88 -5.31 -5.66 -1.70
CA ASP A 88 -4.53 -4.41 -1.60
C ASP A 88 -4.88 -3.61 -0.32
N ALA A 89 -6.14 -3.63 0.12
CA ALA A 89 -6.57 -2.96 1.35
C ALA A 89 -6.04 -3.64 2.61
N LEU A 90 -6.04 -4.98 2.65
CA LEU A 90 -5.50 -5.76 3.76
C LEU A 90 -3.97 -5.68 3.81
N GLU A 91 -3.31 -5.67 2.65
CA GLU A 91 -1.86 -5.46 2.52
C GLU A 91 -1.47 -4.10 3.10
N LEU A 92 -2.14 -3.01 2.71
CA LEU A 92 -1.95 -1.69 3.31
C LEU A 92 -2.15 -1.70 4.84
N GLY A 93 -3.19 -2.40 5.33
CA GLY A 93 -3.41 -2.56 6.77
C GLY A 93 -2.28 -3.30 7.48
N GLY A 94 -1.67 -4.29 6.81
CA GLY A 94 -0.50 -5.02 7.26
C GLY A 94 0.71 -4.09 7.44
N GLU A 95 1.11 -3.39 6.39
CA GLU A 95 2.28 -2.49 6.42
C GLU A 95 2.13 -1.38 7.47
N VAL A 96 0.91 -0.83 7.62
CA VAL A 96 0.63 0.14 8.69
C VAL A 96 0.81 -0.50 10.07
N GLY A 97 0.40 -1.76 10.25
CA GLY A 97 0.61 -2.50 11.49
C GLY A 97 2.08 -2.75 11.81
N GLU A 98 2.88 -3.04 10.79
CA GLU A 98 4.33 -3.23 10.91
C GLU A 98 5.02 -1.92 11.30
N LEU A 99 4.72 -0.81 10.61
CA LEU A 99 5.16 0.54 10.99
C LEU A 99 4.82 0.88 12.45
N LEU A 100 3.58 0.63 12.88
CA LEU A 100 3.15 0.87 14.27
C LEU A 100 3.92 -0.01 15.27
N ASN A 101 4.27 -1.23 14.88
CA ASN A 101 5.08 -2.12 15.72
C ASN A 101 6.52 -1.60 15.87
N VAL A 102 7.12 -1.06 14.80
CA VAL A 102 8.43 -0.39 14.85
C VAL A 102 8.39 0.82 15.78
N VAL A 103 7.43 1.73 15.58
CA VAL A 103 7.24 2.92 16.44
C VAL A 103 7.14 2.53 17.91
N LYS A 104 6.33 1.51 18.23
CA LYS A 104 6.20 0.98 19.60
C LYS A 104 7.54 0.50 20.17
N LYS A 105 8.38 -0.15 19.37
CA LYS A 105 9.68 -0.68 19.82
C LYS A 105 10.71 0.44 20.02
N LEU A 106 10.72 1.45 19.15
CA LEU A 106 11.55 2.66 19.29
C LEU A 106 11.18 3.44 20.56
N GLU A 107 9.90 3.70 20.78
CA GLU A 107 9.40 4.40 21.98
C GLU A 107 9.78 3.65 23.27
N ARG A 108 9.69 2.32 23.23
CA ARG A 108 10.06 1.46 24.35
C ARG A 108 11.56 1.59 24.68
N GLU A 109 12.40 1.70 23.66
CA GLU A 109 13.83 1.92 23.84
C GLU A 109 14.11 3.26 24.51
N GLU A 110 13.54 4.34 23.96
CA GLU A 110 13.71 5.71 24.46
C GLU A 110 13.26 5.84 25.93
N ARG A 111 12.19 5.14 26.31
CA ARG A 111 11.66 5.14 27.68
C ARG A 111 12.32 4.14 28.63
N GLY A 112 13.27 3.34 28.15
CA GLY A 112 13.91 2.30 28.96
C GLY A 112 12.96 1.17 29.41
N TRP A 113 11.87 0.95 28.69
CA TRP A 113 10.89 -0.08 29.00
C TRP A 113 11.36 -1.47 28.57
N ARG A 114 10.91 -2.52 29.26
CA ARG A 114 11.25 -3.92 28.88
C ARG A 114 10.58 -4.34 27.57
N GLY A 115 11.28 -5.15 26.78
CA GLY A 115 10.77 -5.77 25.54
C GLY A 115 11.79 -5.77 24.40
N SER A 116 11.39 -6.18 23.19
CA SER A 116 12.22 -6.12 21.98
C SER A 116 12.49 -4.68 21.52
N ARG A 117 13.51 -4.53 20.66
CA ARG A 117 14.01 -3.28 20.07
C ARG A 117 14.00 -3.40 18.55
N GLU A 118 14.08 -2.28 17.87
CA GLU A 118 14.13 -2.18 16.41
C GLU A 118 15.09 -1.07 16.01
N ALA A 119 15.68 -1.14 14.82
CA ALA A 119 16.58 -0.11 14.35
C ALA A 119 15.80 1.05 13.71
N PRO A 120 16.33 2.29 13.73
CA PRO A 120 15.72 3.41 13.01
C PRO A 120 15.57 3.18 11.50
N LYS A 121 16.41 2.32 10.89
CA LYS A 121 16.29 1.94 9.48
C LYS A 121 14.96 1.25 9.20
N ASP A 122 14.52 0.39 10.12
CA ASP A 122 13.28 -0.38 9.96
C ASP A 122 12.08 0.57 9.88
N PHE A 123 12.11 1.70 10.60
CA PHE A 123 11.05 2.72 10.48
C PHE A 123 10.94 3.29 9.06
N ALA A 124 12.08 3.54 8.40
CA ALA A 124 12.11 4.08 7.05
C ALA A 124 11.62 3.07 6.01
N ASP A 125 11.99 1.79 6.17
CA ASP A 125 11.54 0.70 5.31
C ASP A 125 10.01 0.55 5.42
N GLU A 126 9.47 0.48 6.64
CA GLU A 126 8.01 0.37 6.86
C GLU A 126 7.24 1.60 6.34
N CYS A 127 7.81 2.80 6.44
CA CYS A 127 7.21 4.00 5.84
C CYS A 127 7.12 3.89 4.30
N ALA A 128 8.14 3.30 3.67
CA ALA A 128 8.15 3.08 2.23
C ALA A 128 7.11 2.04 1.82
N ASP A 129 6.97 0.94 2.58
CA ASP A 129 6.00 -0.11 2.30
C ASP A 129 4.56 0.40 2.43
N VAL A 130 4.27 1.23 3.44
CA VAL A 130 2.97 1.93 3.55
C VAL A 130 2.69 2.79 2.32
N LEU A 131 3.66 3.57 1.84
CA LEU A 131 3.49 4.42 0.65
C LEU A 131 3.25 3.58 -0.61
N ILE A 132 3.98 2.48 -0.78
CA ILE A 132 3.85 1.55 -1.90
C ILE A 132 2.45 0.91 -1.90
N CYS A 133 2.00 0.40 -0.75
CA CYS A 133 0.71 -0.28 -0.64
C CYS A 133 -0.47 0.69 -0.74
N LEU A 134 -0.30 1.94 -0.30
CA LEU A 134 -1.28 3.00 -0.54
C LEU A 134 -1.47 3.27 -2.04
N ASP A 135 -0.37 3.31 -2.81
CA ASP A 135 -0.43 3.47 -4.27
C ASP A 135 -1.09 2.28 -4.97
N LYS A 136 -0.78 1.03 -4.54
CA LYS A 136 -1.44 -0.18 -5.04
C LYS A 136 -2.96 -0.09 -4.89
N LEU A 137 -3.44 0.29 -3.71
CA LEU A 137 -4.86 0.45 -3.42
C LEU A 137 -5.49 1.58 -4.25
N ALA A 138 -4.82 2.75 -4.33
CA ALA A 138 -5.29 3.90 -5.07
C ALA A 138 -5.45 3.61 -6.58
N ARG A 139 -4.56 2.80 -7.15
CA ARG A 139 -4.62 2.33 -8.55
C ARG A 139 -5.94 1.65 -8.89
N ARG A 140 -6.47 0.80 -8.01
CA ARG A 140 -7.73 0.09 -8.27
C ARG A 140 -8.95 1.01 -8.41
N ARG A 141 -8.86 2.23 -7.87
CA ARG A 141 -9.91 3.24 -7.95
C ARG A 141 -9.55 4.39 -8.88
N ASN A 142 -8.47 4.24 -9.68
CA ASN A 142 -7.95 5.29 -10.56
C ASN A 142 -7.75 6.64 -9.83
N VAL A 143 -7.33 6.59 -8.58
CA VAL A 143 -7.05 7.80 -7.79
C VAL A 143 -5.65 8.30 -8.15
N ASP A 144 -5.59 9.55 -8.62
CA ASP A 144 -4.35 10.33 -8.73
C ASP A 144 -3.97 10.86 -7.34
N LEU A 145 -3.02 10.19 -6.70
CA LEU A 145 -2.56 10.54 -5.36
C LEU A 145 -1.94 11.94 -5.29
N THR A 146 -1.29 12.43 -6.35
CA THR A 146 -0.71 13.77 -6.38
C THR A 146 -1.81 14.82 -6.34
N ALA A 147 -2.77 14.73 -7.27
CA ALA A 147 -3.86 15.71 -7.38
C ALA A 147 -4.73 15.73 -6.11
N VAL A 148 -5.14 14.57 -5.59
CA VAL A 148 -6.00 14.52 -4.39
C VAL A 148 -5.27 14.98 -3.14
N THR A 149 -3.96 14.72 -3.02
CA THR A 149 -3.16 15.19 -1.87
C THR A 149 -3.04 16.71 -1.88
N ILE A 150 -2.73 17.32 -3.04
CA ILE A 150 -2.66 18.77 -3.19
C ILE A 150 -4.00 19.42 -2.82
N SER A 151 -5.09 18.93 -3.42
CA SER A 151 -6.44 19.43 -3.14
C SER A 151 -6.79 19.34 -1.65
N LYS A 152 -6.59 18.16 -1.04
CA LYS A 152 -6.93 17.92 0.36
C LYS A 152 -6.07 18.74 1.32
N PHE A 153 -4.76 18.85 1.05
CA PHE A 153 -3.84 19.64 1.85
C PHE A 153 -4.25 21.11 1.83
N ASN A 154 -4.44 21.69 0.63
CA ASN A 154 -4.80 23.09 0.47
C ASN A 154 -6.15 23.44 1.10
N ALA A 155 -7.16 22.59 0.91
CA ALA A 155 -8.47 22.75 1.55
C ALA A 155 -8.39 22.67 3.08
N THR A 156 -7.52 21.81 3.62
CA THR A 156 -7.31 21.72 5.06
C THR A 156 -6.61 22.96 5.59
N SER A 157 -5.55 23.43 4.92
CA SER A 157 -4.85 24.66 5.28
C SER A 157 -5.78 25.87 5.27
N GLU A 158 -6.66 25.99 4.27
CA GLU A 158 -7.68 27.05 4.24
C GLU A 158 -8.66 26.94 5.41
N LYS A 159 -9.21 25.75 5.65
CA LYS A 159 -10.16 25.50 6.74
C LYS A 159 -9.61 25.92 8.11
N VAL A 160 -8.31 25.78 8.33
CA VAL A 160 -7.65 26.12 9.61
C VAL A 160 -6.89 27.45 9.59
N GLY A 161 -7.02 28.25 8.52
CA GLY A 161 -6.39 29.58 8.43
C GLY A 161 -4.86 29.57 8.28
N LEU A 162 -4.27 28.49 7.78
CA LEU A 162 -2.83 28.39 7.49
C LEU A 162 -2.52 28.94 6.09
N SER A 163 -1.36 29.58 5.92
CA SER A 163 -0.89 30.12 4.63
C SER A 163 -0.21 29.09 3.72
N HIS A 164 0.19 27.94 4.26
CA HIS A 164 0.92 26.90 3.52
C HIS A 164 0.07 26.26 2.43
N ARG A 165 0.61 26.18 1.21
CA ARG A 165 -0.03 25.53 0.06
C ARG A 165 0.96 24.63 -0.67
N LEU A 166 0.45 23.54 -1.21
CA LEU A 166 1.15 22.74 -2.22
C LEU A 166 0.79 23.29 -3.60
N GLU A 167 1.80 23.42 -4.45
CA GLU A 167 1.63 23.81 -5.84
C GLU A 167 1.12 22.62 -6.66
N ALA A 168 0.22 22.87 -7.60
CA ALA A 168 -0.07 21.89 -8.63
C ALA A 168 1.14 21.77 -9.54
N SER A 169 1.83 20.63 -9.53
CA SER A 169 2.92 20.38 -10.47
C SER A 169 2.35 20.46 -11.89
N VAL A 170 2.78 21.45 -12.68
CA VAL A 170 2.41 21.60 -14.09
C VAL A 170 3.20 20.55 -14.89
N GLY A 171 2.79 19.30 -14.79
CA GLY A 171 3.31 18.17 -15.55
C GLY A 171 2.35 17.82 -16.67
N SER A 172 2.64 18.32 -17.87
CA SER A 172 1.99 18.08 -19.15
C SER A 172 1.46 16.65 -19.36
N GLY A 173 0.13 16.49 -19.40
CA GLY A 173 -0.52 15.28 -19.92
C GLY A 173 -1.92 15.02 -19.40
N ALA A 174 -2.89 15.91 -19.67
CA ALA A 174 -4.31 15.54 -19.61
C ALA A 174 -4.59 14.43 -20.65
N PRO A 175 -5.54 13.51 -20.40
CA PRO A 175 -6.97 13.83 -20.44
C PRO A 175 -7.66 13.35 -19.13
N ALA A 176 -8.83 13.76 -18.70
CA ALA A 176 -9.85 14.69 -19.15
C ALA A 176 -10.56 15.16 -17.86
N GLU A 177 -11.41 16.17 -17.96
CA GLU A 177 -12.46 16.41 -16.98
C GLU A 177 -13.28 15.11 -16.82
N GLN A 178 -12.99 14.34 -15.77
CA GLN A 178 -13.91 13.35 -15.28
C GLN A 178 -14.66 14.06 -14.16
N GLU A 179 -15.84 14.57 -14.49
CA GLU A 179 -16.85 14.82 -13.48
C GLU A 179 -17.01 13.50 -12.71
N VAL A 180 -16.44 13.46 -11.50
CA VAL A 180 -16.73 12.40 -10.55
C VAL A 180 -18.13 12.70 -10.03
N SER A 181 -19.15 12.37 -10.83
CA SER A 181 -20.46 12.10 -10.30
C SER A 181 -20.31 10.85 -9.43
N VAL A 182 -20.12 11.05 -8.13
CA VAL A 182 -20.35 9.99 -7.14
C VAL A 182 -21.86 9.74 -7.18
N SER A 183 -22.31 8.91 -8.14
CA SER A 183 -23.57 8.22 -7.96
C SER A 183 -23.35 7.30 -6.77
N VAL A 184 -23.92 7.67 -5.63
CA VAL A 184 -24.16 6.75 -4.53
C VAL A 184 -24.88 5.58 -5.18
N ALA A 185 -24.16 4.48 -5.40
CA ALA A 185 -24.77 3.26 -5.88
C ALA A 185 -25.86 2.92 -4.87
N GLU A 186 -27.10 3.02 -5.34
CA GLU A 186 -28.27 2.50 -4.67
C GLU A 186 -27.90 1.12 -4.15
N CYS A 187 -28.01 0.94 -2.83
CA CYS A 187 -27.78 -0.34 -2.18
C CYS A 187 -28.66 -1.37 -2.87
N VAL A 188 -28.08 -2.16 -3.77
CA VAL A 188 -28.74 -3.35 -4.29
C VAL A 188 -28.97 -4.24 -3.08
N GLU A 189 -30.24 -4.37 -2.69
CA GLU A 189 -30.63 -5.25 -1.60
C GLU A 189 -30.03 -6.64 -1.85
N PRO A 190 -29.45 -7.28 -0.82
CA PRO A 190 -28.93 -8.62 -0.97
C PRO A 190 -30.08 -9.54 -1.39
N ARG A 191 -29.88 -10.28 -2.50
CA ARG A 191 -30.80 -11.36 -2.87
C ARG A 191 -30.95 -12.31 -1.68
N PRO A 192 -32.17 -12.82 -1.41
CA PRO A 192 -32.38 -13.76 -0.32
C PRO A 192 -31.48 -14.99 -0.55
N VAL A 193 -30.59 -15.22 0.41
CA VAL A 193 -29.81 -16.46 0.49
C VAL A 193 -30.81 -17.56 0.82
N GLY A 194 -31.10 -18.41 -0.15
CA GLY A 194 -31.91 -19.62 0.04
C GLY A 194 -31.29 -20.52 1.10
N ASP A 195 -32.15 -21.20 1.85
CA ASP A 195 -31.86 -21.98 3.04
C ASP A 195 -30.57 -22.83 2.94
N SER A 196 -29.52 -22.38 3.64
CA SER A 196 -28.33 -23.17 3.88
C SER A 196 -28.69 -24.35 4.77
N LYS A 197 -28.77 -25.55 4.17
CA LYS A 197 -28.73 -26.81 4.92
C LYS A 197 -27.46 -26.82 5.77
N ILE A 198 -27.66 -26.87 7.07
CA ILE A 198 -26.61 -27.10 8.06
C ILE A 198 -25.96 -28.45 7.75
N VAL A 199 -24.73 -28.43 7.26
CA VAL A 199 -23.88 -29.62 7.21
C VAL A 199 -23.44 -29.88 8.63
N GLN A 200 -23.86 -31.01 9.20
CA GLN A 200 -23.38 -31.47 10.49
C GLN A 200 -21.88 -31.76 10.39
N VAL A 201 -21.11 -31.13 11.25
CA VAL A 201 -19.70 -31.44 11.47
C VAL A 201 -19.68 -32.69 12.34
N GLU A 202 -19.20 -33.81 11.80
CA GLU A 202 -18.99 -35.03 12.57
C GLU A 202 -17.82 -34.84 13.56
N ASP A 203 -18.09 -35.21 14.82
CA ASP A 203 -17.14 -35.18 15.93
C ASP A 203 -15.92 -36.07 15.65
N CYS A 204 -14.75 -35.44 15.50
CA CYS A 204 -13.46 -36.14 15.54
C CYS A 204 -13.08 -36.44 17.00
N THR A 205 -13.58 -37.54 17.56
CA THR A 205 -13.06 -38.11 18.81
C THR A 205 -11.95 -39.11 18.52
N GLY A 206 -10.69 -38.66 18.65
CA GLY A 206 -9.53 -39.54 18.71
C GLY A 206 -9.41 -40.24 20.07
N PRO A 207 -8.69 -41.38 20.18
CA PRO A 207 -8.65 -42.20 21.38
C PRO A 207 -7.79 -41.54 22.48
N GLN A 208 -8.41 -41.26 23.63
CA GLN A 208 -7.72 -40.83 24.84
C GLN A 208 -7.14 -42.04 25.59
N ARG A 209 -5.84 -41.97 25.90
CA ARG A 209 -5.18 -42.88 26.85
C ARG A 209 -5.60 -42.53 28.27
N GLY A 210 -5.89 -43.56 29.05
CA GLY A 210 -6.41 -43.45 30.41
C GLY A 210 -5.42 -42.85 31.41
N ALA A 211 -5.97 -42.08 32.33
CA ALA A 211 -5.44 -41.88 33.68
C ALA A 211 -6.63 -41.69 34.63
N GLU A 212 -6.54 -42.35 35.77
CA GLU A 212 -7.60 -42.63 36.73
C GLU A 212 -8.06 -41.39 37.52
N GLY A 213 -9.38 -41.30 37.71
CA GLY A 213 -10.02 -41.12 39.02
C GLY A 213 -9.97 -39.77 39.75
N VAL A 214 -10.95 -38.89 39.50
CA VAL A 214 -11.61 -38.06 40.54
C VAL A 214 -13.07 -37.82 40.12
N PRO A 215 -14.10 -38.18 40.93
CA PRO A 215 -15.48 -37.84 40.59
C PRO A 215 -15.75 -36.36 40.91
N ARG A 216 -16.14 -35.58 39.89
CA ARG A 216 -16.79 -34.28 40.08
C ARG A 216 -18.24 -34.39 39.64
N ASP A 217 -19.14 -34.27 40.60
CA ASP A 217 -20.56 -34.07 40.36
C ASP A 217 -20.79 -32.70 39.72
N HIS A 218 -21.25 -32.70 38.47
CA HIS A 218 -21.86 -31.52 37.85
C HIS A 218 -23.19 -31.91 37.22
N ALA A 219 -24.22 -31.99 38.06
CA ALA A 219 -25.60 -31.82 37.64
C ALA A 219 -25.84 -30.31 37.38
N GLY A 220 -26.21 -29.96 36.15
CA GLY A 220 -26.51 -28.57 35.79
C GLY A 220 -26.65 -28.34 34.29
N ALA A 221 -27.61 -29.00 33.65
CA ALA A 221 -28.01 -28.69 32.28
C ALA A 221 -28.79 -27.35 32.27
N HIS A 222 -28.11 -26.26 31.91
CA HIS A 222 -28.77 -25.00 31.59
C HIS A 222 -29.18 -24.97 30.12
N THR A 223 -30.48 -25.05 29.87
CA THR A 223 -31.08 -24.73 28.57
C THR A 223 -30.94 -23.23 28.31
N LYS A 224 -30.00 -22.82 27.46
CA LYS A 224 -29.91 -21.43 26.99
C LYS A 224 -31.02 -21.18 25.96
N GLY A 225 -32.06 -20.45 26.37
CA GLY A 225 -33.04 -19.89 25.45
C GLY A 225 -32.38 -18.96 24.43
N ALA A 226 -32.98 -18.84 23.25
CA ALA A 226 -32.50 -17.96 22.18
C ALA A 226 -32.42 -16.52 22.68
N GLN A 227 -31.20 -16.00 22.87
CA GLN A 227 -30.97 -14.59 23.15
C GLN A 227 -31.06 -13.80 21.84
N THR A 228 -31.75 -12.67 21.86
CA THR A 228 -31.74 -11.74 20.73
C THR A 228 -30.33 -11.17 20.54
N ARG A 229 -30.02 -10.74 19.30
CA ARG A 229 -28.72 -10.14 18.97
C ARG A 229 -28.42 -8.93 19.85
N GLU A 230 -29.44 -8.14 20.20
CA GLU A 230 -29.29 -7.01 21.12
C GLU A 230 -28.92 -7.46 22.54
N ALA A 231 -29.53 -8.54 23.05
CA ALA A 231 -29.20 -9.08 24.37
C ALA A 231 -27.77 -9.64 24.42
N PHE A 232 -27.33 -10.28 23.34
CA PHE A 232 -25.94 -10.76 23.22
C PHE A 232 -24.93 -9.61 23.20
N LEU A 233 -25.20 -8.55 22.41
CA LEU A 233 -24.32 -7.38 22.33
C LEU A 233 -24.30 -6.60 23.65
N ALA A 234 -25.45 -6.40 24.29
CA ALA A 234 -25.53 -5.76 25.61
C ALA A 234 -24.76 -6.55 26.67
N GLN A 235 -24.87 -7.89 26.67
CA GLN A 235 -24.11 -8.75 27.58
C GLN A 235 -22.60 -8.71 27.27
N ALA A 236 -22.21 -8.74 26.00
CA ALA A 236 -20.81 -8.63 25.59
C ALA A 236 -20.20 -7.29 26.04
N VAL A 237 -20.92 -6.19 25.86
CA VAL A 237 -20.52 -4.85 26.30
C VAL A 237 -20.44 -4.76 27.82
N THR A 238 -21.39 -5.37 28.54
CA THR A 238 -21.37 -5.44 30.02
C THR A 238 -20.26 -6.35 30.54
N ASN A 239 -19.73 -7.26 29.74
CA ASN A 239 -18.56 -8.08 30.11
C ASN A 239 -17.23 -7.36 29.78
N ILE A 240 -17.25 -6.41 28.83
CA ILE A 240 -16.08 -5.64 28.40
C ILE A 240 -15.91 -4.35 29.23
N LEU A 241 -16.99 -3.73 29.70
CA LEU A 241 -16.94 -2.45 30.42
C LEU A 241 -16.50 -2.50 31.90
N PRO A 242 -16.71 -3.57 32.70
CA PRO A 242 -16.19 -3.65 34.05
C PRO A 242 -14.76 -4.21 34.01
N ILE A 243 -13.95 -3.77 33.05
CA ILE A 243 -12.51 -3.91 33.17
C ILE A 243 -11.99 -2.70 33.96
N GLY A 244 -12.44 -2.61 35.21
CA GLY A 244 -11.87 -1.73 36.24
C GLY A 244 -10.58 -2.32 36.81
N ASP A 245 -9.96 -1.57 37.73
CA ASP A 245 -8.62 -1.77 38.33
C ASP A 245 -8.33 -3.12 39.02
N SER A 246 -9.25 -4.09 38.98
CA SER A 246 -9.11 -5.42 39.60
C SER A 246 -8.63 -6.49 38.60
N ARG A 247 -7.54 -6.25 37.86
CA ARG A 247 -6.93 -7.28 36.99
C ARG A 247 -5.89 -8.11 37.72
N ALA A 248 -5.88 -9.41 37.47
CA ALA A 248 -4.78 -10.28 37.89
C ALA A 248 -3.61 -10.16 36.89
N PRO A 249 -2.34 -10.31 37.33
CA PRO A 249 -1.22 -10.39 36.41
C PRO A 249 -1.38 -11.60 35.47
N GLY A 250 -1.57 -11.35 34.16
CA GLY A 250 -1.66 -12.40 33.14
C GLY A 250 -2.87 -12.31 32.20
N ASP A 251 -3.84 -11.44 32.49
CA ASP A 251 -5.02 -11.29 31.63
C ASP A 251 -4.66 -10.70 30.25
N ARG A 252 -5.04 -11.41 29.18
CA ARG A 252 -4.83 -10.97 27.80
C ARG A 252 -5.73 -9.77 27.48
N VAL A 253 -5.11 -8.67 27.03
CA VAL A 253 -5.82 -7.50 26.53
C VAL A 253 -5.98 -7.62 25.03
N ILE A 254 -7.22 -7.71 24.56
CA ILE A 254 -7.54 -7.55 23.14
C ILE A 254 -8.00 -6.11 22.96
N PRO A 255 -7.21 -5.23 22.31
CA PRO A 255 -7.68 -3.89 22.01
C PRO A 255 -8.78 -4.01 20.94
N ILE A 256 -10.00 -3.61 21.31
CA ILE A 256 -11.09 -3.44 20.36
C ILE A 256 -11.15 -1.95 20.05
N TYR A 257 -10.85 -1.59 18.81
CA TYR A 257 -11.06 -0.23 18.31
C TYR A 257 -12.55 -0.07 18.00
N VAL A 258 -13.27 0.63 18.88
CA VAL A 258 -14.68 1.01 18.69
C VAL A 258 -14.71 2.48 18.28
N ARG A 259 -15.50 2.85 17.28
CA ARG A 259 -15.66 4.27 16.91
C ARG A 259 -16.40 5.00 18.05
N MET A 260 -16.07 6.27 18.27
CA MET A 260 -16.58 7.04 19.42
C MET A 260 -18.11 7.23 19.40
N ASP A 261 -18.71 7.26 18.22
CA ASP A 261 -20.16 7.26 17.98
C ASP A 261 -20.81 5.93 18.35
N GLU A 262 -20.22 4.80 17.95
CA GLU A 262 -20.67 3.46 18.36
C GLU A 262 -20.60 3.28 19.88
N LEU A 263 -19.53 3.79 20.52
CA LEU A 263 -19.40 3.74 21.98
C LEU A 263 -20.47 4.59 22.68
N ARG A 264 -20.86 5.73 22.10
CA ARG A 264 -21.97 6.57 22.63
C ARG A 264 -23.32 5.88 22.47
N ALA A 265 -23.60 5.32 21.29
CA ALA A 265 -24.83 4.57 21.04
C ALA A 265 -24.97 3.36 21.99
N LEU A 266 -23.87 2.64 22.24
CA LEU A 266 -23.85 1.54 23.21
C LEU A 266 -24.11 2.01 24.65
N ARG A 267 -23.59 3.18 25.05
CA ARG A 267 -23.88 3.78 26.36
C ARG A 267 -25.33 4.20 26.52
N GLU A 268 -25.92 4.80 25.49
CA GLU A 268 -27.33 5.20 25.49
C GLU A 268 -28.25 3.99 25.59
N LEU A 269 -27.97 2.93 24.84
CA LEU A 269 -28.67 1.64 24.95
C LEU A 269 -28.57 1.03 26.36
N ALA A 270 -27.38 1.06 26.96
CA ALA A 270 -27.16 0.55 28.31
C ALA A 270 -27.96 1.34 29.37
N ALA A 271 -28.04 2.67 29.23
CA ALA A 271 -28.80 3.53 30.15
C ALA A 271 -30.31 3.25 30.11
N VAL A 272 -30.86 2.93 28.92
CA VAL A 272 -32.27 2.55 28.76
C VAL A 272 -32.56 1.22 29.44
N SER A 273 -31.66 0.23 29.31
CA SER A 273 -31.84 -1.09 29.95
C SER A 273 -31.78 -1.07 31.48
N VAL A 274 -31.05 -0.13 32.09
CA VAL A 274 -31.01 0.03 33.56
C VAL A 274 -32.27 0.73 34.09
N GLY A 275 -32.90 1.58 33.28
CA GLY A 275 -34.17 2.25 33.63
C GLY A 275 -35.38 1.32 33.59
N ALA A 276 -35.38 0.28 32.76
CA ALA A 276 -36.48 -0.66 32.61
C ALA A 276 -36.53 -1.77 33.70
N ALA A 277 -35.51 -1.85 34.56
CA ALA A 277 -35.38 -2.85 35.62
C ALA A 277 -35.73 -2.29 37.03
N LYS A 278 -36.34 -1.10 37.11
CA LYS A 278 -36.96 -0.53 38.31
C LYS A 278 -38.47 -0.50 38.14
#